data_AF-A0A954A056-F1
#
_entry.id   AF-A0A954A056-F1
#
_cell.length_a   1.000
_cell.length_b   1.000
_cell.length_c   1.000
_cell.angle_alpha   90.00
_cell.angle_beta   90.00
_cell.angle_gamma   90.00
#
_symmetry.space_group_name_H-M   'P 1'
#
loop_
_entity.id
_entity.type
_entity.pdbx_description
1 polymer ?
#
loop_
_entity_poly.entity_id
_entity_poly.type
_entity_poly.pdbx_seq_one_letter_code
_entity_poly.pdbx_strand_id
1 'polypeptide(L)'
;IDEFTRVLAESRNPVIRAFALENLGNLHLEQGRCEQAVELFVELVDSGIIAREPRFHTSYFNLALACGFLERFEDCEYWLGLLDAQFPHRRRALAAEFAKRSQFAAVVRRNEAWYLRFSARFPAWFPDLADMADMAAGGAY
;
A
#
# COMPACT_ATOMS: atom_id res chain seq x y z
N ILE A 1 -12.26 -12.44 12.38
CA ILE A 1 -10.82 -12.72 12.61
C ILE A 1 -10.63 -14.22 12.77
N ASP A 2 -11.33 -14.85 13.72
CA ASP A 2 -11.16 -16.27 14.09
C ASP A 2 -11.28 -17.27 12.92
N GLU A 3 -12.20 -17.04 11.98
CA GLU A 3 -12.37 -17.93 10.82
C GLU A 3 -11.15 -17.90 9.87
N PHE A 4 -10.58 -16.73 9.60
CA PHE A 4 -9.38 -16.61 8.76
C PHE A 4 -8.16 -17.22 9.44
N THR A 5 -8.00 -17.01 10.75
CA THR A 5 -6.93 -17.64 11.54
C THR A 5 -7.01 -19.17 11.47
N ARG A 6 -8.21 -19.74 11.57
CA ARG A 6 -8.41 -21.19 11.41
C ARG A 6 -8.02 -21.66 10.00
N VAL A 7 -8.45 -20.95 8.95
CA VAL A 7 -8.10 -21.29 7.56
C VAL A 7 -6.58 -21.26 7.35
N LEU A 8 -5.87 -20.30 7.94
CA LEU A 8 -4.41 -20.23 7.88
C LEU A 8 -3.73 -21.40 8.59
N ALA A 9 -4.29 -21.90 9.68
CA ALA A 9 -3.75 -23.05 10.40
C ALA A 9 -3.98 -24.37 9.65
N GLU A 10 -5.10 -24.52 8.95
CA GLU A 10 -5.55 -25.81 8.41
C GLU A 10 -5.31 -25.98 6.90
N SER A 11 -5.29 -24.89 6.13
CA SER A 11 -5.22 -24.97 4.67
C SER A 11 -3.78 -25.09 4.17
N ARG A 12 -3.55 -26.10 3.31
CA ARG A 12 -2.34 -26.26 2.50
C ARG A 12 -2.46 -25.66 1.10
N ASN A 13 -3.64 -25.19 0.71
CA ASN A 13 -3.84 -24.60 -0.61
C ASN A 13 -3.30 -23.16 -0.61
N PRO A 14 -2.27 -22.84 -1.42
CA PRO A 14 -1.59 -21.55 -1.36
C PRO A 14 -2.51 -20.37 -1.74
N VAL A 15 -3.49 -20.59 -2.63
CA VAL A 15 -4.46 -19.55 -3.01
C VAL A 15 -5.43 -19.26 -1.87
N ILE A 16 -5.94 -20.30 -1.21
CA ILE A 16 -6.83 -20.14 -0.05
C ILE A 16 -6.10 -19.44 1.09
N ARG A 17 -4.84 -19.82 1.35
CA ARG A 17 -3.99 -19.14 2.33
C ARG A 17 -3.79 -17.66 1.99
N ALA A 18 -3.48 -17.34 0.73
CA ALA A 18 -3.31 -15.96 0.30
C ALA A 18 -4.56 -15.12 0.52
N PHE A 19 -5.76 -15.64 0.21
CA PHE A 19 -7.00 -14.95 0.54
C PHE A 19 -7.19 -14.74 2.04
N ALA A 20 -6.85 -15.74 2.87
CA ALA A 20 -6.97 -15.61 4.31
C ALA A 20 -5.97 -14.58 4.88
N LEU A 21 -4.73 -14.57 4.40
CA LEU A 21 -3.72 -13.57 4.77
C LEU A 21 -4.15 -12.16 4.36
N GLU A 22 -4.60 -11.98 3.12
CA GLU A 22 -5.04 -10.67 2.60
C GLU A 22 -6.23 -10.13 3.41
N ASN A 23 -7.26 -10.96 3.62
CA ASN A 23 -8.45 -10.54 4.36
C ASN A 23 -8.15 -10.29 5.84
N LEU A 24 -7.34 -11.13 6.48
CA LEU A 24 -6.96 -10.92 7.86
C LEU A 24 -6.11 -9.65 8.01
N GLY A 25 -5.14 -9.42 7.12
CA GLY A 25 -4.34 -8.20 7.09
C GLY A 25 -5.18 -6.94 6.94
N ASN A 26 -6.19 -6.97 6.06
CA ASN A 26 -7.14 -5.86 5.90
C ASN A 26 -7.93 -5.59 7.20
N LEU A 27 -8.42 -6.64 7.87
CA LEU A 27 -9.11 -6.50 9.16
C LEU A 27 -8.19 -5.91 10.25
N HIS A 28 -6.90 -6.25 10.24
CA HIS A 28 -5.94 -5.66 11.15
C HIS A 28 -5.71 -4.17 10.86
N LEU A 29 -5.61 -3.77 9.59
CA LEU A 29 -5.53 -2.35 9.18
C LEU A 29 -6.75 -1.55 9.62
N GLU A 30 -7.96 -2.07 9.40
CA GLU A 30 -9.22 -1.42 9.80
C GLU A 30 -9.30 -1.21 11.32
N GLN A 31 -8.61 -2.05 12.09
CA GLN A 31 -8.55 -1.98 13.55
C GLN A 31 -7.32 -1.23 14.06
N GLY A 32 -6.57 -0.56 13.18
CA GLY A 32 -5.35 0.20 13.52
C GLY A 32 -4.16 -0.67 13.93
N ARG A 33 -4.27 -1.99 13.84
CA ARG A 33 -3.24 -2.97 14.20
C ARG A 33 -2.25 -3.16 13.06
N CYS A 34 -1.50 -2.09 12.76
CA CYS A 34 -0.67 -1.99 11.58
C CYS A 34 0.51 -2.99 11.60
N GLU A 35 1.14 -3.24 12.76
CA GLU A 35 2.24 -4.24 12.85
C GLU A 35 1.76 -5.64 12.48
N GLN A 36 0.63 -6.10 13.04
CA GLN A 36 0.06 -7.40 12.68
C GLN A 36 -0.36 -7.47 11.21
N ALA A 37 -0.83 -6.37 10.63
CA ALA A 37 -1.13 -6.32 9.21
C ALA A 37 0.14 -6.48 8.36
N VAL A 38 1.25 -5.82 8.74
CA VAL A 38 2.55 -5.98 8.08
C VAL A 38 2.98 -7.44 8.06
N GLU A 39 2.95 -8.12 9.21
CA GLU A 39 3.34 -9.54 9.31
C GLU A 39 2.58 -10.42 8.31
N LEU A 40 1.26 -10.25 8.23
CA LEU A 40 0.40 -11.06 7.37
C LEU A 40 0.63 -10.79 5.88
N PHE A 41 0.79 -9.53 5.49
CA PHE A 41 1.03 -9.19 4.09
C PHE A 41 2.45 -9.55 3.65
N VAL A 42 3.45 -9.47 4.54
CA VAL A 42 4.81 -9.97 4.26
C VAL A 42 4.77 -11.48 4.03
N GLU A 43 4.07 -12.26 4.88
CA GLU A 43 3.91 -13.70 4.66
C GLU A 43 3.30 -14.01 3.28
N LEU A 44 2.29 -13.22 2.86
CA LEU A 44 1.67 -13.39 1.56
C LEU A 44 2.65 -13.10 0.42
N VAL A 45 3.39 -12.00 0.50
CA VAL A 45 4.39 -11.62 -0.51
C VAL A 45 5.50 -12.66 -0.60
N ASP A 46 6.07 -13.07 0.54
CA ASP A 46 7.20 -14.00 0.64
C ASP A 46 6.83 -15.42 0.18
N SER A 47 5.53 -15.78 0.22
CA SER A 47 5.05 -17.04 -0.35
C SER A 47 5.25 -17.15 -1.88
N GLY A 48 5.54 -16.02 -2.55
CA GLY A 48 5.69 -15.95 -4.01
C GLY A 48 4.37 -16.10 -4.78
N ILE A 49 3.22 -16.12 -4.08
CA ILE A 49 1.91 -16.35 -4.70
C ILE A 49 1.56 -15.29 -5.73
N ILE A 50 2.02 -14.04 -5.56
CA ILE A 50 1.74 -12.92 -6.46
C ILE A 50 2.25 -13.18 -7.88
N ALA A 51 3.38 -13.87 -8.04
CA ALA A 51 3.93 -14.21 -9.35
C ALA A 51 3.04 -15.20 -10.12
N ARG A 52 2.30 -16.05 -9.40
CA ARG A 52 1.38 -17.07 -9.97
C ARG A 52 -0.05 -16.56 -10.06
N GLU A 53 -0.43 -15.69 -9.12
CA GLU A 53 -1.77 -15.15 -8.93
C GLU A 53 -1.69 -13.60 -8.81
N PRO A 54 -1.47 -12.89 -9.93
CA PRO A 54 -1.29 -11.42 -9.96
C PRO A 54 -2.40 -10.62 -9.29
N ARG A 55 -3.58 -11.20 -9.07
CA ARG A 55 -4.70 -10.56 -8.36
C ARG A 55 -4.32 -10.10 -6.95
N PHE A 56 -3.35 -10.74 -6.30
CA PHE A 56 -2.92 -10.39 -4.95
C PHE A 56 -1.93 -9.20 -4.88
N HIS A 57 -1.66 -8.52 -6.00
CA HIS A 57 -0.81 -7.31 -6.06
C HIS A 57 -1.21 -6.20 -5.09
N THR A 58 -2.48 -6.15 -4.69
CA THR A 58 -3.04 -5.26 -3.65
C THR A 58 -2.33 -5.41 -2.29
N SER A 59 -1.68 -6.54 -2.03
CA SER A 59 -0.90 -6.74 -0.80
C SER A 59 0.32 -5.82 -0.73
N TYR A 60 0.97 -5.46 -1.84
CA TYR A 60 2.04 -4.46 -1.84
C TYR A 60 1.52 -3.07 -1.46
N PHE A 61 0.35 -2.70 -1.98
CA PHE A 61 -0.32 -1.46 -1.61
C PHE A 61 -0.67 -1.44 -0.12
N ASN A 62 -1.25 -2.52 0.39
CA ASN A 62 -1.63 -2.61 1.80
C ASN A 62 -0.40 -2.62 2.74
N LEU A 63 0.73 -3.22 2.34
CA LEU A 63 2.00 -3.09 3.05
C LEU A 63 2.46 -1.65 3.11
N ALA A 64 2.43 -0.94 1.99
CA ALA A 64 2.80 0.48 1.96
C ALA A 64 1.91 1.32 2.89
N LEU A 65 0.60 1.06 2.91
CA LEU A 65 -0.32 1.73 3.84
C LEU A 65 0.02 1.42 5.30
N ALA A 66 0.23 0.14 5.64
CA ALA A 66 0.54 -0.29 7.00
C ALA A 66 1.84 0.34 7.51
N CYS A 67 2.91 0.30 6.69
CA CYS A 67 4.18 0.94 6.99
C CYS A 67 4.05 2.46 7.12
N GLY A 68 3.27 3.11 6.24
CA GLY A 68 3.01 4.54 6.33
C GLY A 68 2.31 4.94 7.63
N PHE A 69 1.32 4.17 8.09
CA PHE A 69 0.66 4.41 9.39
C PHE A 69 1.56 4.19 10.59
N LEU A 70 2.62 3.38 10.45
CA LEU A 70 3.68 3.20 11.44
C LEU A 70 4.83 4.21 11.28
N GLU A 71 4.72 5.17 10.35
CA GLU A 71 5.77 6.14 9.99
C GLU A 71 7.08 5.49 9.51
N ARG A 72 7.01 4.23 9.06
CA ARG A 72 8.10 3.47 8.42
C ARG A 72 8.14 3.81 6.94
N PHE A 73 8.49 5.05 6.61
CA PHE A 73 8.36 5.59 5.27
C PHE A 73 9.32 4.96 4.24
N GLU A 74 10.50 4.49 4.66
CA GLU A 74 11.42 3.72 3.81
C GLU A 74 10.77 2.43 3.31
N ASP A 75 10.15 1.66 4.23
CA ASP A 75 9.44 0.44 3.88
C ASP A 75 8.23 0.75 3.00
N CYS A 76 7.50 1.83 3.32
CA CYS A 76 6.42 2.32 2.48
C CYS A 76 6.90 2.57 1.05
N GLU A 77 7.99 3.32 0.86
CA GLU A 77 8.57 3.60 -0.46
C GLU A 77 8.94 2.31 -1.19
N TYR A 78 9.53 1.36 -0.47
CA TYR A 78 9.96 0.08 -1.02
C TYR A 78 8.79 -0.71 -1.59
N TRP A 79 7.70 -0.86 -0.83
CA TRP A 79 6.52 -1.61 -1.27
C TRP A 79 5.78 -0.92 -2.42
N LEU A 80 5.71 0.41 -2.40
CA LEU A 80 5.21 1.22 -3.54
C LEU A 80 6.08 1.01 -4.79
N GLY A 81 7.40 0.99 -4.63
CA GLY A 81 8.34 0.74 -5.71
C GLY A 81 8.17 -0.64 -6.34
N LEU A 82 8.00 -1.68 -5.52
CA LEU A 82 7.72 -3.03 -6.01
C LEU A 82 6.39 -3.11 -6.75
N LEU A 83 5.34 -2.48 -6.21
CA LEU A 83 4.04 -2.41 -6.88
C LEU A 83 4.14 -1.73 -8.24
N ASP A 84 4.84 -0.61 -8.32
CA ASP A 84 5.01 0.14 -9.56
C ASP A 84 5.83 -0.64 -10.61
N ALA A 85 6.92 -1.27 -10.16
CA ALA A 85 7.82 -2.02 -11.03
C ALA A 85 7.16 -3.30 -11.59
N GLN A 86 6.40 -4.03 -10.76
CA GLN A 86 5.78 -5.28 -11.17
C GLN A 86 4.42 -5.09 -11.86
N PHE A 87 3.70 -4.01 -11.53
CA PHE A 87 2.35 -3.75 -12.03
C PHE A 87 2.18 -2.33 -12.61
N PRO A 88 3.05 -1.88 -13.54
CA PRO A 88 3.01 -0.50 -14.05
C PRO A 88 1.68 -0.16 -14.75
N HIS A 89 1.05 -1.16 -15.38
CA HIS A 89 -0.27 -1.02 -16.03
C HIS A 89 -1.42 -0.80 -15.04
N ARG A 90 -1.23 -1.08 -13.75
CA ARG A 90 -2.23 -0.85 -12.68
C ARG A 90 -2.09 0.51 -12.03
N ARG A 91 -1.01 1.27 -12.30
CA ARG A 91 -0.70 2.55 -11.65
C ARG A 91 -1.91 3.49 -11.60
N ARG A 92 -2.62 3.66 -12.71
CA ARG A 92 -3.81 4.53 -12.78
C ARG A 92 -5.01 4.01 -11.98
N ALA A 93 -5.23 2.69 -11.98
CA ALA A 93 -6.30 2.09 -11.19
C ALA A 93 -6.02 2.24 -9.68
N LEU A 94 -4.77 2.02 -9.28
CA LEU A 94 -4.32 2.16 -7.90
C LEU A 94 -4.34 3.62 -7.43
N ALA A 95 -4.08 4.59 -8.31
CA ALA A 95 -4.22 6.01 -7.99
C ALA A 95 -5.62 6.38 -7.46
N ALA A 96 -6.67 5.83 -8.07
CA ALA A 96 -8.03 6.03 -7.61
C ALA A 96 -8.28 5.43 -6.22
N GLU A 97 -7.63 4.31 -5.89
CA GLU A 97 -7.70 3.72 -4.56
C GLU A 97 -6.88 4.49 -3.52
N PHE A 98 -5.70 4.99 -3.87
CA PHE A 98 -4.92 5.92 -3.03
C PHE A 98 -5.74 7.15 -2.66
N ALA A 99 -6.42 7.76 -3.62
CA ALA A 99 -7.23 8.95 -3.41
C ALA A 99 -8.37 8.72 -2.38
N LYS A 100 -8.90 7.50 -2.27
CA LYS A 100 -9.91 7.14 -1.26
C LYS A 100 -9.33 6.98 0.15
N ARG A 101 -8.02 6.72 0.27
CA ARG A 101 -7.34 6.53 1.56
C ARG A 101 -6.80 7.86 2.09
N SER A 102 -7.71 8.81 2.32
CA SER A 102 -7.39 10.17 2.79
C SER A 102 -6.53 10.21 4.07
N GLN A 103 -6.71 9.24 4.96
CA GLN A 103 -5.91 9.10 6.18
C GLN A 103 -4.43 8.84 5.87
N PHE A 104 -4.11 8.01 4.89
CA PHE A 104 -2.73 7.73 4.51
C PHE A 104 -2.06 8.96 3.90
N ALA A 105 -2.76 9.64 2.98
CA ALA A 105 -2.26 10.89 2.41
C ALA A 105 -2.01 11.95 3.51
N ALA A 106 -2.89 12.03 4.52
CA ALA A 106 -2.71 12.93 5.66
C ALA A 106 -1.47 12.58 6.50
N VAL A 107 -1.19 11.29 6.72
CA VAL A 107 0.01 10.85 7.46
C VAL A 107 1.28 11.20 6.70
N VAL A 108 1.35 10.92 5.39
CA VAL A 108 2.51 11.28 4.57
C VAL A 108 2.69 12.80 4.53
N ARG A 109 1.63 13.59 4.32
CA ARG A 109 1.71 15.07 4.25
C ARG A 109 2.20 15.72 5.55
N ARG A 110 2.06 15.07 6.70
CA ARG A 110 2.65 15.57 7.98
C ARG A 110 4.17 15.53 7.96
N ASN A 111 4.77 14.69 7.12
CA ASN A 111 6.20 14.62 6.90
C ASN A 111 6.54 15.16 5.51
N GLU A 112 6.84 16.46 5.45
CA GLU A 112 7.09 17.18 4.19
C GLU A 112 8.18 16.53 3.33
N ALA A 113 9.31 16.12 3.92
CA ALA A 113 10.40 15.49 3.19
C ALA A 113 9.97 14.18 2.51
N TRP A 114 9.20 13.35 3.22
CA TRP A 114 8.69 12.10 2.66
C TRP A 114 7.58 12.32 1.64
N TYR A 115 6.70 13.30 1.87
CA TYR A 115 5.70 13.69 0.90
C TYR A 115 6.33 14.19 -0.41
N LEU A 116 7.38 15.01 -0.32
CA LEU A 116 8.15 15.48 -1.47
C LEU A 116 8.76 14.33 -2.26
N ARG A 117 9.40 13.40 -1.54
CA ARG A 117 10.01 12.20 -2.13
C ARG A 117 8.98 11.30 -2.83
N PHE A 118 7.84 11.03 -2.19
CA PHE A 118 6.79 10.19 -2.78
C PHE A 118 6.14 10.83 -3.98
N SER A 119 5.89 12.14 -3.96
CA SER A 119 5.34 12.86 -5.10
C SER A 119 6.31 12.91 -6.28
N ALA A 120 7.62 13.06 -6.04
CA ALA A 120 8.63 12.98 -7.09
C ALA A 120 8.73 11.57 -7.71
N ARG A 121 8.66 10.52 -6.89
CA ARG A 121 8.83 9.13 -7.33
C ARG A 121 7.55 8.50 -7.90
N PHE A 122 6.41 8.83 -7.32
CA PHE A 122 5.10 8.23 -7.63
C PHE A 122 4.04 9.32 -7.90
N PRO A 123 4.26 10.19 -8.91
CA PRO A 123 3.41 11.37 -9.15
C PRO A 123 1.94 11.00 -9.43
N ALA A 124 1.68 9.82 -9.97
CA ALA A 124 0.31 9.33 -10.20
C ALA A 124 -0.45 9.03 -8.90
N TRP A 125 0.25 8.75 -7.79
CA TRP A 125 -0.34 8.39 -6.50
C TRP A 125 -0.31 9.56 -5.51
N PHE A 126 0.59 10.51 -5.71
CA PHE A 126 0.75 11.72 -4.89
C PHE A 126 0.82 12.96 -5.80
N PRO A 127 -0.33 13.42 -6.34
CA PRO A 127 -0.35 14.44 -7.38
C PRO A 127 -0.14 15.87 -6.89
N ASP A 128 -0.34 16.18 -5.59
CA ASP A 128 -0.48 17.59 -5.16
C ASP A 128 0.80 18.46 -5.26
N LEU A 129 1.96 17.91 -5.64
CA LEU A 129 3.12 18.75 -6.01
C LEU A 129 3.08 19.31 -7.43
N ALA A 130 2.35 18.67 -8.35
CA ALA A 130 2.13 19.26 -9.67
C ALA A 130 1.29 20.53 -9.53
N ASP A 131 0.23 20.48 -8.71
CA ASP A 131 -0.68 21.61 -8.50
C ASP A 131 -0.06 22.73 -7.64
N MET A 132 0.79 22.43 -6.65
CA MET A 132 1.48 23.47 -5.86
C MET A 132 2.54 24.22 -6.68
N ALA A 133 3.22 23.56 -7.62
CA ALA A 133 4.15 24.21 -8.54
C ALA A 133 3.41 25.09 -9.57
N ASP A 134 2.27 24.62 -10.09
CA ASP A 134 1.43 25.41 -11.01
C ASP A 134 0.72 26.58 -10.32
N MET A 135 0.31 26.45 -9.06
CA MET A 135 -0.24 27.57 -8.27
C MET A 135 0.83 28.60 -7.86
N ALA A 136 2.08 28.18 -7.63
CA ALA A 136 3.19 29.08 -7.38
C ALA A 136 3.65 29.80 -8.68
N ALA A 137 3.51 29.17 -9.85
CA ALA A 137 3.81 29.77 -11.15
C ALA A 137 2.67 30.61 -11.73
N GLY A 138 1.41 30.32 -11.37
CA GLY A 138 0.21 31.01 -11.84
C GLY A 138 -0.20 32.27 -11.05
N GLY A 139 0.50 32.58 -9.95
CA GLY A 139 0.25 33.77 -9.11
C GLY A 139 0.97 35.04 -9.54
N ALA A 140 1.67 35.03 -10.68
CA ALA A 140 2.39 36.18 -11.23
C ALA A 140 1.81 36.62 -12.58
N TYR A 141 0.58 37.13 -12.58
CA TYR A 141 0.04 37.97 -13.66
C TYR A 141 -1.02 38.95 -13.14
#